data_AF-A0A821VK53-F1
#
_entry.id   AF-A0A821VK53-F1
#
_cell.length_a   1.000
_cell.length_b   1.000
_cell.length_c   1.000
_cell.angle_alpha   90.00
_cell.angle_beta   90.00
_cell.angle_gamma   90.00
#
_symmetry.space_group_name_H-M   'P 1'
#
loop_
_entity.id
_entity.type
_entity.pdbx_description
1 polymer ?
#
loop_
_entity_poly.entity_id
_entity_poly.type
_entity_poly.pdbx_seq_one_letter_code
_entity_poly.pdbx_strand_id
1 'polypeptide(L)'
;MAIEIVDSHHHLWSLSPTNSTKYQWLRPVSEGGASWHVAGDIERLKHNYLLDDYLRDATNASCHLIKSVHVQAEADDSIEEVKFLEKISNENSNGFPHGIVAHANLTSSELPKLLETYTHDYPRVKGIRQLLNWSTKDSRLSMTDRGDYLTDKRWLEGFQLLTSYSLSFDFHIYPSQMIDASKIARQYPNAILILDHCGLPVDGQNDFNSWKEGMRHMAEQTNVVCKLSGLVMFNHAWSKEIFAPYILECLRLFTPKRCMFGSNFPVDKLNITYEELVNVYRDIAENDAGLSKDELELIFKYNAIKTYRL
;
A
#
# COMPACT_ATOMS: atom_id res chain seq x y z
N MET A 1 -8.89 -25.61 2.66
CA MET A 1 -9.55 -25.16 1.41
C MET A 1 -8.90 -23.86 0.98
N ALA A 2 -8.74 -23.62 -0.32
CA ALA A 2 -8.19 -22.36 -0.81
C ALA A 2 -9.09 -21.19 -0.37
N ILE A 3 -8.50 -20.10 0.12
CA ILE A 3 -9.22 -18.88 0.48
C ILE A 3 -9.29 -17.94 -0.74
N GLU A 4 -10.44 -17.30 -0.95
CA GLU A 4 -10.56 -16.23 -1.94
C GLU A 4 -9.90 -14.95 -1.42
N ILE A 5 -9.04 -14.34 -2.23
CA ILE A 5 -8.24 -13.18 -1.85
C ILE A 5 -8.51 -12.00 -2.77
N VAL A 6 -8.65 -10.83 -2.15
CA VAL A 6 -8.51 -9.53 -2.79
C VAL A 6 -7.21 -8.93 -2.28
N ASP A 7 -6.20 -8.88 -3.16
CA ASP A 7 -4.92 -8.28 -2.82
C ASP A 7 -5.03 -6.76 -2.90
N SER A 8 -5.09 -6.09 -1.75
CA SER A 8 -5.29 -4.65 -1.67
C SER A 8 -4.04 -3.83 -1.96
N HIS A 9 -2.89 -4.47 -2.23
CA HIS A 9 -1.63 -3.77 -2.45
C HIS A 9 -0.64 -4.62 -3.24
N HIS A 10 -0.51 -4.34 -4.54
CA HIS A 10 0.61 -4.80 -5.36
C HIS A 10 1.05 -3.71 -6.32
N HIS A 11 2.16 -3.96 -7.02
CA HIS A 11 2.75 -3.07 -7.99
C HIS A 11 2.99 -3.84 -9.29
N LEU A 12 2.76 -3.17 -10.42
CA LEU A 12 3.12 -3.59 -11.76
C LEU A 12 3.93 -2.47 -12.39
N TRP A 13 4.96 -2.82 -13.14
CA TRP A 13 5.76 -1.86 -13.90
C TRP A 13 6.33 -2.48 -15.17
N SER A 14 6.48 -1.63 -16.19
CA SER A 14 7.26 -1.95 -17.38
C SER A 14 8.45 -1.01 -17.47
N LEU A 15 9.65 -1.60 -17.48
CA LEU A 15 10.92 -0.93 -17.73
C LEU A 15 11.30 -0.97 -19.22
N SER A 16 10.39 -1.45 -20.09
CA SER A 16 10.62 -1.45 -21.53
C SER A 16 11.00 -0.05 -22.03
N PRO A 17 12.00 0.09 -22.91
CA PRO A 17 12.34 1.38 -23.51
C PRO A 17 11.14 2.05 -24.19
N THR A 18 10.22 1.24 -24.74
CA THR A 18 9.01 1.70 -25.43
C THR A 18 7.86 2.09 -24.50
N ASN A 19 7.98 1.84 -23.19
CA ASN A 19 6.97 2.25 -22.22
C ASN A 19 7.14 3.74 -21.88
N SER A 20 6.03 4.48 -21.82
CA SER A 20 6.04 5.90 -21.45
C SER A 20 6.30 6.12 -19.97
N THR A 21 5.81 5.21 -19.12
CA THR A 21 6.08 5.23 -17.67
C THR A 21 7.55 4.92 -17.40
N LYS A 22 8.19 5.76 -16.59
CA LYS A 22 9.55 5.59 -16.09
C LYS A 22 9.51 5.61 -14.56
N TYR A 23 10.43 4.89 -13.94
CA TYR A 23 10.49 4.71 -12.49
C TYR A 23 11.92 5.00 -12.04
N GLN A 24 12.16 6.17 -11.45
CA GLN A 24 13.53 6.59 -11.10
C GLN A 24 14.26 5.54 -10.25
N TRP A 25 13.63 5.02 -9.20
CA TRP A 25 14.26 4.09 -8.25
C TRP A 25 14.64 2.73 -8.86
N LEU A 26 14.01 2.33 -9.98
CA LEU A 26 14.30 1.08 -10.71
C LEU A 26 15.35 1.25 -11.82
N ARG A 27 15.89 2.44 -12.04
CA ARG A 27 16.96 2.66 -13.02
C ARG A 27 18.29 2.04 -12.55
N PRO A 28 19.23 1.77 -13.47
CA PRO A 28 20.62 1.53 -13.09
C PRO A 28 21.15 2.67 -12.21
N VAL A 29 22.01 2.35 -11.23
CA VAL A 29 22.61 3.38 -10.35
C VAL A 29 23.40 4.41 -11.18
N SER A 30 24.03 3.97 -12.26
CA SER A 30 24.73 4.83 -13.23
C SER A 30 23.83 5.84 -13.94
N GLU A 31 22.50 5.63 -13.92
CA GLU A 31 21.49 6.48 -14.57
C GLU A 31 20.61 7.22 -13.54
N GLY A 32 21.09 7.34 -12.29
CA GLY A 32 20.39 8.04 -11.21
C GLY A 32 19.34 7.19 -10.50
N GLY A 33 19.39 5.86 -10.67
CA GLY A 33 18.58 4.93 -9.88
C GLY A 33 19.03 4.80 -8.44
N ALA A 34 18.20 4.15 -7.62
CA ALA A 34 18.48 4.00 -6.20
C ALA A 34 19.70 3.10 -5.97
N SER A 35 20.67 3.59 -5.18
CA SER A 35 21.85 2.84 -4.73
C SER A 35 21.61 2.10 -3.40
N TRP A 36 20.49 2.38 -2.74
CA TRP A 36 20.07 1.78 -1.49
C TRP A 36 18.53 1.76 -1.43
N HIS A 37 17.96 0.72 -0.82
CA HIS A 37 16.53 0.61 -0.59
C HIS A 37 16.23 -0.19 0.68
N VAL A 38 15.14 0.13 1.37
CA VAL A 38 14.76 -0.55 2.63
C VAL A 38 14.47 -2.04 2.43
N ALA A 39 13.94 -2.42 1.27
CA ALA A 39 13.70 -3.80 0.88
C ALA A 39 14.99 -4.63 0.60
N GLY A 40 16.18 -4.02 0.69
CA GLY A 40 17.45 -4.68 0.44
C GLY A 40 17.94 -4.51 -1.00
N ASP A 41 18.51 -5.58 -1.57
CA ASP A 41 19.04 -5.57 -2.94
C ASP A 41 17.90 -5.59 -3.98
N ILE A 42 17.60 -4.41 -4.52
CA ILE A 42 16.55 -4.22 -5.51
C ILE A 42 17.00 -4.47 -6.95
N GLU A 43 18.23 -4.93 -7.21
CA GLU A 43 18.65 -5.27 -8.59
C GLU A 43 17.74 -6.33 -9.19
N ARG A 44 17.26 -7.28 -8.35
CA ARG A 44 16.26 -8.27 -8.75
C ARG A 44 14.89 -7.69 -9.10
N LEU A 45 14.61 -6.43 -8.80
CA LEU A 45 13.37 -5.73 -9.20
C LEU A 45 13.52 -4.94 -10.51
N LYS A 46 14.75 -4.77 -11.03
CA LYS A 46 15.04 -3.97 -12.23
C LYS A 46 14.75 -4.73 -13.53
N HIS A 47 13.56 -5.32 -13.61
CA HIS A 47 13.00 -5.97 -14.79
C HIS A 47 11.50 -5.65 -14.90
N ASN A 48 10.88 -5.98 -16.03
CA ASN A 48 9.42 -5.87 -16.15
C ASN A 48 8.75 -6.81 -15.15
N TYR A 49 7.77 -6.30 -14.39
CA TYR A 49 6.88 -7.12 -13.59
C TYR A 49 5.45 -6.79 -14.01
N LEU A 50 4.90 -7.63 -14.89
CA LEU A 50 3.60 -7.41 -15.52
C LEU A 50 2.53 -8.33 -14.94
N LEU A 51 1.30 -8.19 -15.43
CA LEU A 51 0.16 -8.94 -14.93
C LEU A 51 0.40 -10.46 -14.96
N ASP A 52 1.00 -11.00 -16.03
CA ASP A 52 1.27 -12.44 -16.13
C ASP A 52 2.30 -12.93 -15.09
N ASP A 53 3.26 -12.09 -14.71
CA ASP A 53 4.23 -12.40 -13.66
C ASP A 53 3.54 -12.42 -12.30
N TYR A 54 2.73 -11.38 -12.03
CA TYR A 54 1.94 -11.27 -10.82
C TYR A 54 0.95 -12.43 -10.65
N LEU A 55 0.16 -12.75 -11.68
CA LEU A 55 -0.79 -13.86 -11.63
C LEU A 55 -0.07 -15.21 -11.46
N ARG A 56 1.13 -15.38 -12.03
CA ARG A 56 1.93 -16.59 -11.84
C ARG A 56 2.41 -16.74 -10.40
N ASP A 57 2.81 -15.66 -9.75
CA ASP A 57 3.20 -15.68 -8.34
C ASP A 57 1.96 -15.91 -7.44
N ALA A 58 0.86 -15.23 -7.73
CA ALA A 58 -0.34 -15.22 -6.89
C ALA A 58 -1.25 -16.46 -7.06
N THR A 59 -1.16 -17.17 -8.19
CA THR A 59 -1.96 -18.37 -8.46
C THR A 59 -1.29 -19.61 -7.86
N ASN A 60 -1.83 -20.13 -6.76
CA ASN A 60 -1.33 -21.33 -6.10
C ASN A 60 -2.48 -22.15 -5.48
N ALA A 61 -2.16 -23.31 -4.90
CA ALA A 61 -3.17 -24.20 -4.32
C ALA A 61 -3.77 -23.67 -3.00
N SER A 62 -3.09 -22.73 -2.34
CA SER A 62 -3.44 -22.20 -1.02
C SER A 62 -4.40 -21.01 -1.07
N CYS A 63 -4.46 -20.29 -2.21
CA CYS A 63 -5.37 -19.15 -2.40
C CYS A 63 -5.83 -18.97 -3.85
N HIS A 64 -7.00 -18.36 -3.98
CA HIS A 64 -7.57 -17.94 -5.25
C HIS A 64 -7.66 -16.41 -5.25
N LEU A 65 -6.76 -15.75 -5.99
CA LEU A 65 -6.83 -14.31 -6.20
C LEU A 65 -8.03 -13.97 -7.09
N ILE A 66 -8.99 -13.20 -6.57
CA ILE A 66 -10.23 -12.85 -7.29
C ILE A 66 -10.28 -11.38 -7.72
N LYS A 67 -9.62 -10.47 -6.98
CA LYS A 67 -9.47 -9.06 -7.36
C LYS A 67 -8.14 -8.53 -6.83
N SER A 68 -7.68 -7.39 -7.34
CA SER A 68 -6.52 -6.71 -6.76
C SER A 68 -6.57 -5.20 -6.94
N VAL A 69 -5.79 -4.50 -6.13
CA VAL A 69 -5.58 -3.05 -6.19
C VAL A 69 -4.10 -2.80 -6.46
N HIS A 70 -3.81 -2.18 -7.60
CA HIS A 70 -2.47 -1.67 -7.88
C HIS A 70 -2.29 -0.35 -7.11
N VAL A 71 -1.12 -0.17 -6.50
CA VAL A 71 -0.73 1.07 -5.84
C VAL A 71 0.42 1.69 -6.61
N GLN A 72 0.39 3.01 -6.85
CA GLN A 72 1.40 3.75 -7.62
C GLN A 72 2.83 3.31 -7.24
N ALA A 73 3.67 3.01 -8.23
CA ALA A 73 5.01 2.46 -8.04
C ALA A 73 6.10 3.53 -8.20
N GLU A 74 5.79 4.78 -7.86
CA GLU A 74 6.67 5.95 -7.98
C GLU A 74 7.07 6.22 -9.44
N ALA A 75 6.07 6.17 -10.33
CA ALA A 75 6.24 6.59 -11.70
C ALA A 75 6.52 8.10 -11.79
N ASP A 76 7.41 8.47 -12.70
CA ASP A 76 7.75 9.88 -12.97
C ASP A 76 6.53 10.68 -13.48
N ASP A 77 5.60 10.02 -14.18
CA ASP A 77 4.31 10.57 -14.60
C ASP A 77 3.17 9.64 -14.18
N SER A 78 2.34 10.14 -13.26
CA SER A 78 1.24 9.36 -12.70
C SER A 78 0.09 9.11 -13.68
N ILE A 79 -0.15 9.98 -14.66
CA ILE A 79 -1.18 9.75 -15.68
C ILE A 79 -0.73 8.63 -16.61
N GLU A 80 0.54 8.62 -17.00
CA GLU A 80 1.07 7.55 -17.85
C GLU A 80 1.08 6.20 -17.13
N GLU A 81 1.33 6.16 -15.82
CA GLU A 81 1.14 4.93 -15.02
C GLU A 81 -0.33 4.47 -15.01
N VAL A 82 -1.28 5.38 -14.78
CA VAL A 82 -2.71 5.05 -14.81
C VAL A 82 -3.13 4.51 -16.18
N LYS A 83 -2.71 5.16 -17.28
CA LYS A 83 -3.01 4.69 -18.64
C LYS A 83 -2.43 3.30 -18.93
N PHE A 84 -1.22 3.03 -18.47
CA PHE A 84 -0.59 1.72 -18.57
C PHE A 84 -1.43 0.64 -17.87
N LEU A 85 -1.92 0.93 -16.67
CA LEU A 85 -2.74 0.00 -15.88
C LEU A 85 -4.15 -0.18 -16.46
N GLU A 86 -4.76 0.88 -16.99
CA GLU A 86 -6.04 0.81 -17.70
C GLU A 86 -5.93 -0.05 -18.96
N LYS A 87 -4.83 0.11 -19.71
CA LYS A 87 -4.54 -0.76 -20.86
C LYS A 87 -4.45 -2.23 -20.43
N ILE A 88 -3.67 -2.54 -19.40
CA ILE A 88 -3.60 -3.89 -18.83
C ILE A 88 -5.01 -4.39 -18.49
N SER A 89 -5.80 -3.59 -17.77
CA SER A 89 -7.14 -3.94 -17.30
C SER A 89 -8.12 -4.24 -18.45
N ASN A 90 -8.03 -3.49 -19.54
CA ASN A 90 -8.91 -3.65 -20.71
C ASN A 90 -8.50 -4.82 -21.61
N GLU A 91 -7.22 -5.19 -21.62
CA GLU A 91 -6.68 -6.26 -22.46
C GLU A 91 -6.76 -7.65 -21.81
N ASN A 92 -7.00 -7.76 -20.49
CA ASN A 92 -7.14 -9.05 -19.81
C ASN A 92 -8.60 -9.38 -19.49
N SER A 93 -9.00 -10.63 -19.71
CA SER A 93 -10.38 -11.09 -19.53
C SER A 93 -10.89 -11.08 -18.09
N ASN A 94 -9.97 -11.00 -17.11
CA ASN A 94 -10.28 -11.09 -15.69
C ASN A 94 -10.33 -9.71 -15.00
N GLY A 95 -10.11 -8.61 -15.73
CA GLY A 95 -10.26 -7.24 -15.25
C GLY A 95 -9.24 -6.78 -14.20
N PHE A 96 -8.05 -7.39 -14.14
CA PHE A 96 -6.99 -6.99 -13.21
C PHE A 96 -6.14 -5.80 -13.72
N PRO A 97 -5.68 -4.90 -12.85
CA PRO A 97 -6.16 -4.68 -11.48
C PRO A 97 -7.57 -4.07 -11.47
N HIS A 98 -8.33 -4.37 -10.42
CA HIS A 98 -9.73 -3.92 -10.29
C HIS A 98 -9.82 -2.48 -9.74
N GLY A 99 -8.81 -2.06 -8.98
CA GLY A 99 -8.64 -0.70 -8.50
C GLY A 99 -7.20 -0.21 -8.67
N ILE A 100 -7.04 1.09 -8.79
CA ILE A 100 -5.77 1.80 -8.91
C ILE A 100 -5.71 2.86 -7.81
N VAL A 101 -4.63 2.89 -7.05
CA VAL A 101 -4.26 4.00 -6.18
C VAL A 101 -3.19 4.80 -6.90
N ALA A 102 -3.56 5.94 -7.47
CA ALA A 102 -2.68 6.76 -8.29
C ALA A 102 -1.81 7.70 -7.42
N HIS A 103 -0.79 8.32 -8.02
CA HIS A 103 -0.05 9.39 -7.36
C HIS A 103 -0.71 10.75 -7.62
N ALA A 104 -0.68 11.62 -6.61
CA ALA A 104 -0.89 13.05 -6.77
C ALA A 104 -0.13 13.82 -5.69
N ASN A 105 0.54 14.90 -6.07
CA ASN A 105 1.10 15.86 -5.12
C ASN A 105 -0.01 16.80 -4.63
N LEU A 106 -0.40 16.68 -3.36
CA LEU A 106 -1.51 17.46 -2.80
C LEU A 106 -1.19 18.95 -2.62
N THR A 107 0.07 19.37 -2.80
CA THR A 107 0.46 20.79 -2.80
C THR A 107 0.45 21.43 -4.19
N SER A 108 0.20 20.64 -5.23
CA SER A 108 0.24 21.10 -6.63
C SER A 108 -0.94 22.02 -6.96
N SER A 109 -0.68 23.09 -7.70
CA SER A 109 -1.73 23.93 -8.30
C SER A 109 -2.58 23.17 -9.32
N GLU A 110 -2.03 22.11 -9.93
CA GLU A 110 -2.71 21.27 -10.92
C GLU A 110 -3.56 20.17 -10.29
N LEU A 111 -3.55 20.04 -8.95
CA LEU A 111 -4.29 18.99 -8.24
C LEU A 111 -5.78 18.94 -8.63
N PRO A 112 -6.54 20.05 -8.70
CA PRO A 112 -7.96 19.98 -9.06
C PRO A 112 -8.19 19.32 -10.42
N LYS A 113 -7.42 19.73 -11.43
CA LYS A 113 -7.51 19.21 -12.79
C LYS A 113 -7.10 17.73 -12.85
N LEU A 114 -6.08 17.35 -12.09
CA LEU A 114 -5.62 15.97 -12.01
C LEU A 114 -6.69 15.05 -11.38
N LEU A 115 -7.32 15.48 -10.29
CA LEU A 115 -8.40 14.72 -9.64
C LEU A 115 -9.66 14.61 -10.52
N GLU A 116 -10.01 15.69 -11.24
CA GLU A 116 -11.08 15.66 -12.24
C GLU A 116 -10.76 14.64 -13.35
N THR A 117 -9.53 14.68 -13.88
CA THR A 117 -9.06 13.71 -14.89
C THR A 117 -9.18 12.28 -14.38
N TYR A 118 -8.68 11.99 -13.17
CA TYR A 118 -8.78 10.65 -12.58
C TYR A 118 -10.21 10.18 -12.41
N THR A 119 -11.09 11.02 -11.87
CA THR A 119 -12.47 10.60 -11.58
C THR A 119 -13.36 10.54 -12.81
N HIS A 120 -13.09 11.35 -13.84
CA HIS A 120 -13.86 11.35 -15.09
C HIS A 120 -13.39 10.29 -16.08
N ASP A 121 -12.07 10.25 -16.34
CA ASP A 121 -11.51 9.45 -17.43
C ASP A 121 -11.10 8.04 -16.98
N TYR A 122 -10.78 7.85 -15.70
CA TYR A 122 -10.16 6.64 -15.17
C TYR A 122 -10.95 6.08 -13.98
N PRO A 123 -12.14 5.49 -14.18
CA PRO A 123 -13.02 5.04 -13.09
C PRO A 123 -12.44 3.94 -12.20
N ARG A 124 -11.31 3.30 -12.58
CA ARG A 124 -10.57 2.37 -11.72
C ARG A 124 -9.67 3.09 -10.71
N VAL A 125 -9.42 4.39 -10.85
CA VAL A 125 -8.75 5.16 -9.80
C VAL A 125 -9.68 5.26 -8.60
N LYS A 126 -9.31 4.57 -7.52
CA LYS A 126 -10.07 4.49 -6.27
C LYS A 126 -9.39 5.23 -5.13
N GLY A 127 -8.10 5.55 -5.25
CA GLY A 127 -7.37 6.23 -4.20
C GLY A 127 -6.19 7.03 -4.72
N ILE A 128 -5.60 7.80 -3.82
CA ILE A 128 -4.37 8.55 -4.02
C ILE A 128 -3.35 8.15 -2.97
N ARG A 129 -2.09 8.00 -3.39
CA ARG A 129 -0.94 7.85 -2.51
C ARG A 129 0.13 8.87 -2.86
N GLN A 130 0.46 9.71 -1.89
CA GLN A 130 1.69 10.49 -1.87
C GLN A 130 2.61 9.86 -0.80
N LEU A 131 3.85 9.53 -1.14
CA LEU A 131 4.79 9.04 -0.12
C LEU A 131 5.18 10.21 0.78
N LEU A 132 5.01 10.06 2.09
CA LEU A 132 5.23 11.13 3.06
C LEU A 132 6.28 10.76 4.11
N ASN A 133 6.90 9.58 3.98
CA ASN A 133 7.85 9.05 4.94
C ASN A 133 9.01 10.00 5.15
N TRP A 134 9.18 10.40 6.40
CA TRP A 134 10.27 11.27 6.79
C TRP A 134 10.96 10.74 8.03
N SER A 135 12.28 10.54 7.92
CA SER A 135 13.11 10.12 9.05
C SER A 135 14.08 11.23 9.44
N THR A 136 14.06 11.58 10.72
CA THR A 136 15.06 12.47 11.32
C THR A 136 16.31 11.69 11.78
N LYS A 137 16.25 10.36 11.83
CA LYS A 137 17.33 9.47 12.27
C LYS A 137 18.28 9.12 11.12
N ASP A 138 17.73 8.89 9.92
CA ASP A 138 18.48 8.49 8.72
C ASP A 138 17.77 9.01 7.47
N SER A 139 18.41 9.95 6.77
CA SER A 139 17.83 10.58 5.59
C SER A 139 17.59 9.62 4.42
N ARG A 140 18.25 8.44 4.39
CA ARG A 140 18.01 7.41 3.36
C ARG A 140 16.62 6.78 3.48
N LEU A 141 16.00 6.89 4.65
CA LEU A 141 14.63 6.43 4.90
C LEU A 141 13.58 7.47 4.49
N SER A 142 13.98 8.70 4.18
CA SER A 142 13.02 9.71 3.74
C SER A 142 12.66 9.49 2.27
N MET A 143 11.37 9.31 1.99
CA MET A 143 10.80 9.14 0.64
C MET A 143 10.23 10.46 0.09
N THR A 144 10.51 11.57 0.76
CA THR A 144 10.04 12.90 0.40
C THR A 144 11.06 13.95 0.81
N ASP A 145 10.94 15.15 0.25
CA ASP A 145 11.85 16.29 0.44
C ASP A 145 11.70 17.03 1.78
N ARG A 146 10.57 16.88 2.49
CA ARG A 146 10.30 17.54 3.78
C ARG A 146 9.34 16.74 4.67
N GLY A 147 9.45 16.91 5.99
CA GLY A 147 8.73 16.10 6.98
C GLY A 147 7.40 16.65 7.51
N ASP A 148 7.00 17.86 7.11
CA ASP A 148 5.89 18.60 7.71
C ASP A 148 4.61 18.65 6.83
N TYR A 149 4.50 17.81 5.79
CA TYR A 149 3.31 17.74 4.94
C TYR A 149 2.00 17.60 5.71
N LEU A 150 1.97 16.77 6.77
CA LEU A 150 0.74 16.52 7.55
C LEU A 150 0.29 17.73 8.38
N THR A 151 1.10 18.78 8.48
CA THR A 151 0.75 20.05 9.15
C THR A 151 0.83 21.25 8.21
N ASP A 152 1.28 21.04 6.97
CA ASP A 152 1.36 22.07 5.94
C ASP A 152 -0.05 22.47 5.45
N LYS A 153 -0.33 23.78 5.49
CA LYS A 153 -1.65 24.30 5.14
C LYS A 153 -2.07 23.97 3.70
N ARG A 154 -1.15 24.06 2.73
CA ARG A 154 -1.48 23.81 1.32
C ARG A 154 -1.75 22.33 1.10
N TRP A 155 -0.98 21.47 1.75
CA TRP A 155 -1.22 20.03 1.71
C TRP A 155 -2.59 19.68 2.32
N LEU A 156 -2.95 20.29 3.46
CA LEU A 156 -4.27 20.08 4.08
C LEU A 156 -5.42 20.61 3.22
N GLU A 157 -5.24 21.72 2.50
CA GLU A 157 -6.22 22.22 1.50
C GLU A 157 -6.38 21.24 0.34
N GLY A 158 -5.28 20.70 -0.18
CA GLY A 158 -5.32 19.67 -1.23
C GLY A 158 -5.93 18.35 -0.75
N PHE A 159 -5.66 17.95 0.49
CA PHE A 159 -6.30 16.79 1.11
C PHE A 159 -7.81 17.01 1.28
N GLN A 160 -8.24 18.18 1.74
CA GLN A 160 -9.67 18.51 1.80
C GLN A 160 -10.32 18.40 0.42
N LEU A 161 -9.67 18.92 -0.62
CA LEU A 161 -10.13 18.77 -2.00
C LEU A 161 -10.25 17.30 -2.39
N LEU A 162 -9.24 16.48 -2.13
CA LEU A 162 -9.27 15.04 -2.40
C LEU A 162 -10.51 14.36 -1.79
N THR A 163 -10.85 14.69 -0.54
CA THR A 163 -12.02 14.08 0.14
C THR A 163 -13.35 14.35 -0.57
N SER A 164 -13.45 15.45 -1.33
CA SER A 164 -14.65 15.77 -2.12
C SER A 164 -14.83 14.88 -3.36
N TYR A 165 -13.76 14.23 -3.83
CA TYR A 165 -13.77 13.35 -5.00
C TYR A 165 -14.08 11.88 -4.65
N SER A 166 -14.38 11.57 -3.37
CA SER A 166 -14.65 10.20 -2.90
C SER A 166 -13.52 9.19 -3.18
N LEU A 167 -12.30 9.67 -3.36
CA LEU A 167 -11.10 8.86 -3.45
C LEU A 167 -10.57 8.56 -2.04
N SER A 168 -9.99 7.38 -1.84
CA SER A 168 -9.24 7.08 -0.62
C SER A 168 -7.90 7.79 -0.61
N PHE A 169 -7.31 7.95 0.59
CA PHE A 169 -5.91 8.31 0.73
C PHE A 169 -5.14 7.21 1.46
N ASP A 170 -4.10 6.70 0.82
CA ASP A 170 -3.20 5.69 1.36
C ASP A 170 -2.02 6.37 2.07
N PHE A 171 -2.03 6.32 3.39
CA PHE A 171 -0.96 6.80 4.25
C PHE A 171 0.23 5.84 4.21
N HIS A 172 1.23 6.22 3.42
CA HIS A 172 2.58 5.68 3.50
C HIS A 172 3.44 6.63 4.35
N ILE A 173 3.40 6.43 5.66
CA ILE A 173 4.02 7.28 6.69
C ILE A 173 4.72 6.42 7.75
N TYR A 174 5.68 7.00 8.47
CA TYR A 174 6.31 6.32 9.61
C TYR A 174 5.56 6.50 10.93
N PRO A 175 5.83 5.65 11.95
CA PRO A 175 5.20 5.73 13.27
C PRO A 175 5.22 7.11 13.91
N SER A 176 6.33 7.83 13.77
CA SER A 176 6.49 9.19 14.30
C SER A 176 5.48 10.20 13.73
N GLN A 177 4.94 9.93 12.54
CA GLN A 177 4.02 10.81 11.82
C GLN A 177 2.54 10.46 12.08
N MET A 178 2.25 9.30 12.70
CA MET A 178 0.88 8.81 12.90
C MET A 178 0.05 9.69 13.83
N ILE A 179 0.67 10.40 14.77
CA ILE A 179 -0.05 11.33 15.65
C ILE A 179 -0.67 12.46 14.82
N ASP A 180 0.09 13.05 13.89
CA ASP A 180 -0.43 14.12 13.02
C ASP A 180 -1.43 13.57 11.99
N ALA A 181 -1.17 12.39 11.42
CA ALA A 181 -2.13 11.71 10.54
C ALA A 181 -3.46 11.42 11.24
N SER A 182 -3.45 11.07 12.53
CA SER A 182 -4.67 10.83 13.31
C SER A 182 -5.51 12.10 13.51
N LYS A 183 -4.86 13.28 13.60
CA LYS A 183 -5.56 14.57 13.67
C LYS A 183 -6.27 14.87 12.37
N ILE A 184 -5.63 14.59 11.23
CA ILE A 184 -6.26 14.70 9.90
C ILE A 184 -7.46 13.76 9.81
N ALA A 185 -7.30 12.49 10.19
CA ALA A 185 -8.38 11.52 10.17
C ALA A 185 -9.59 11.95 11.02
N ARG A 186 -9.34 12.53 12.20
CA ARG A 186 -10.36 13.13 13.07
C ARG A 186 -11.05 14.34 12.45
N GLN A 187 -10.30 15.18 11.75
CA GLN A 187 -10.82 16.40 11.11
C GLN A 187 -11.71 16.08 9.91
N TYR A 188 -11.45 14.98 9.20
CA TYR A 188 -12.19 14.57 8.01
C TYR A 188 -12.84 13.19 8.20
N PRO A 189 -13.87 13.06 9.06
CA PRO A 189 -14.44 11.76 9.45
C PRO A 189 -15.09 10.98 8.30
N ASN A 190 -15.41 11.64 7.19
CA ASN A 190 -15.97 11.01 5.99
C ASN A 190 -14.90 10.57 4.98
N ALA A 191 -13.64 10.93 5.18
CA ALA A 191 -12.54 10.50 4.31
C ALA A 191 -12.28 9.01 4.47
N ILE A 192 -11.92 8.33 3.38
CA ILE A 192 -11.53 6.91 3.41
C ILE A 192 -10.01 6.85 3.54
N LEU A 193 -9.52 6.46 4.71
CA LEU A 193 -8.09 6.52 5.02
C LEU A 193 -7.54 5.13 5.25
N ILE A 194 -6.41 4.86 4.62
CA ILE A 194 -5.82 3.53 4.61
C ILE A 194 -4.39 3.67 5.08
N LEU A 195 -4.04 2.96 6.16
CA LEU A 195 -2.67 2.92 6.66
C LEU A 195 -1.94 1.76 5.99
N ASP A 196 -0.94 2.08 5.18
CA ASP A 196 -0.14 1.08 4.47
C ASP A 196 0.71 0.26 5.45
N HIS A 197 1.08 -0.95 5.03
CA HIS A 197 2.12 -1.82 5.60
C HIS A 197 2.18 -1.95 7.13
N CYS A 198 1.05 -2.22 7.78
CA CYS A 198 0.96 -2.27 9.25
C CYS A 198 1.51 -1.00 9.92
N GLY A 199 1.44 0.15 9.27
CA GLY A 199 2.04 1.39 9.77
C GLY A 199 3.56 1.46 9.68
N LEU A 200 4.16 0.73 8.73
CA LEU A 200 5.58 0.77 8.37
C LEU A 200 6.51 0.74 9.60
N PRO A 201 6.62 -0.40 10.31
CA PRO A 201 7.47 -0.55 11.49
C PRO A 201 8.97 -0.52 11.13
N VAL A 202 9.46 0.62 10.63
CA VAL A 202 10.79 0.81 10.04
C VAL A 202 11.93 0.59 11.02
N ASP A 203 11.71 0.91 12.29
CA ASP A 203 12.68 0.72 13.38
C ASP A 203 12.66 -0.72 13.96
N GLY A 204 11.78 -1.59 13.45
CA GLY A 204 11.67 -2.99 13.85
C GLY A 204 11.28 -3.23 15.31
N GLN A 205 11.58 -4.43 15.81
CA GLN A 205 11.09 -4.90 17.12
C GLN A 205 11.63 -4.08 18.31
N ASN A 206 12.80 -3.45 18.16
CA ASN A 206 13.40 -2.64 19.21
C ASN A 206 12.60 -1.37 19.52
N ASP A 207 11.76 -0.91 18.59
CA ASP A 207 10.91 0.29 18.75
C ASP A 207 9.41 -0.04 18.64
N PHE A 208 9.05 -1.30 18.94
CA PHE A 208 7.68 -1.81 18.86
C PHE A 208 6.69 -0.97 19.67
N ASN A 209 7.09 -0.45 20.84
CA ASN A 209 6.21 0.35 21.68
C ASN A 209 5.87 1.71 21.05
N SER A 210 6.84 2.37 20.41
CA SER A 210 6.60 3.65 19.71
C SER A 210 5.72 3.43 18.49
N TRP A 211 5.95 2.34 17.74
CA TRP A 211 5.07 1.89 16.66
C TRP A 211 3.64 1.66 17.17
N LYS A 212 3.49 0.89 18.24
CA LYS A 212 2.19 0.55 18.84
C LYS A 212 1.42 1.78 19.30
N GLU A 213 2.10 2.79 19.84
CA GLU A 213 1.45 4.04 20.24
C GLU A 213 0.92 4.84 19.04
N GLY A 214 1.71 4.94 17.96
CA GLY A 214 1.22 5.53 16.70
C GLY A 214 0.01 4.80 16.14
N MET A 215 0.06 3.46 16.14
CA MET A 215 -1.05 2.60 15.69
C MET A 215 -2.31 2.82 16.52
N ARG A 216 -2.17 3.01 17.85
CA ARG A 216 -3.30 3.29 18.75
C ARG A 216 -4.02 4.57 18.35
N HIS A 217 -3.29 5.65 18.06
CA HIS A 217 -3.87 6.92 17.62
C HIS A 217 -4.63 6.80 16.29
N MET A 218 -4.09 6.05 15.34
CA MET A 218 -4.75 5.78 14.06
C MET A 218 -6.01 4.92 14.26
N ALA A 219 -5.94 3.89 15.10
CA ALA A 219 -7.05 2.98 15.36
C ALA A 219 -8.24 3.64 16.08
N GLU A 220 -8.00 4.69 16.89
CA GLU A 220 -9.06 5.52 17.49
C GLU A 220 -9.95 6.21 16.44
N GLN A 221 -9.44 6.40 15.21
CA GLN A 221 -10.18 7.05 14.14
C GLN A 221 -10.94 6.01 13.32
N THR A 222 -12.27 6.04 13.36
CA THR A 222 -13.15 5.00 12.79
C THR A 222 -13.11 4.93 11.27
N ASN A 223 -12.64 5.98 10.61
CA ASN A 223 -12.48 6.10 9.17
C ASN A 223 -11.10 5.64 8.66
N VAL A 224 -10.24 5.11 9.55
CA VAL A 224 -8.96 4.51 9.19
C VAL A 224 -9.07 2.98 9.13
N VAL A 225 -8.57 2.42 8.03
CA VAL A 225 -8.40 0.98 7.78
C VAL A 225 -6.90 0.66 7.69
N CYS A 226 -6.45 -0.48 8.18
CA CYS A 226 -5.05 -0.90 8.16
C CYS A 226 -4.82 -1.99 7.11
N LYS A 227 -3.80 -1.85 6.25
CA LYS A 227 -3.32 -2.93 5.39
C LYS A 227 -2.34 -3.80 6.17
N LEU A 228 -2.66 -5.08 6.32
CA LEU A 228 -1.71 -6.11 6.71
C LEU A 228 -0.86 -6.43 5.48
N SER A 229 0.31 -5.82 5.36
CA SER A 229 1.19 -5.92 4.18
C SER A 229 2.62 -5.46 4.50
N GLY A 230 3.58 -5.71 3.60
CA GLY A 230 4.89 -5.03 3.56
C GLY A 230 5.81 -5.23 4.76
N LEU A 231 5.51 -6.17 5.66
CA LEU A 231 6.37 -6.45 6.82
C LEU A 231 7.72 -7.06 6.41
N VAL A 232 7.74 -7.81 5.29
CA VAL A 232 8.95 -8.46 4.76
C VAL A 232 9.95 -7.42 4.29
N MET A 233 9.47 -6.29 3.74
CA MET A 233 10.30 -5.18 3.30
C MET A 233 11.25 -4.66 4.39
N PHE A 234 10.83 -4.67 5.66
CA PHE A 234 11.64 -4.19 6.79
C PHE A 234 12.41 -5.31 7.51
N ASN A 235 12.02 -6.58 7.31
CA ASN A 235 12.71 -7.71 7.91
C ASN A 235 12.82 -8.87 6.91
N HIS A 236 13.97 -8.95 6.24
CA HIS A 236 14.23 -9.90 5.15
C HIS A 236 14.36 -11.34 5.65
N ALA A 237 14.77 -11.53 6.91
CA ALA A 237 14.86 -12.83 7.57
C ALA A 237 13.51 -13.26 8.17
N TRP A 238 12.42 -12.87 7.51
CA TRP A 238 11.05 -12.99 7.99
C TRP A 238 10.77 -14.35 8.65
N SER A 239 9.92 -14.32 9.67
CA SER A 239 9.36 -15.52 10.27
C SER A 239 7.97 -15.21 10.81
N LYS A 240 7.19 -16.24 11.10
CA LYS A 240 5.90 -16.07 11.76
C LYS A 240 6.04 -15.29 13.08
N GLU A 241 7.05 -15.62 13.87
CA GLU A 241 7.34 -15.02 15.18
C GLU A 241 7.70 -13.53 15.06
N ILE A 242 8.30 -13.13 13.93
CA ILE A 242 8.61 -11.73 13.65
C ILE A 242 7.35 -10.95 13.25
N PHE A 243 6.47 -11.54 12.46
CA PHE A 243 5.26 -10.88 11.95
C PHE A 243 4.08 -10.89 12.91
N ALA A 244 3.94 -11.96 13.71
CA ALA A 244 2.81 -12.15 14.60
C ALA A 244 2.57 -10.95 15.54
N PRO A 245 3.59 -10.37 16.21
CA PRO A 245 3.38 -9.21 17.09
C PRO A 245 2.72 -8.02 16.38
N TYR A 246 3.09 -7.73 15.14
CA TYR A 246 2.53 -6.61 14.38
C TYR A 246 1.11 -6.91 13.91
N ILE A 247 0.87 -8.08 13.32
CA ILE A 247 -0.44 -8.46 12.81
C ILE A 247 -1.45 -8.58 13.95
N LEU A 248 -1.09 -9.26 15.05
CA LEU A 248 -1.96 -9.41 16.21
C LEU A 248 -2.31 -8.06 16.84
N GLU A 249 -1.36 -7.14 16.93
CA GLU A 249 -1.62 -5.81 17.46
C GLU A 249 -2.50 -4.97 16.51
N CYS A 250 -2.30 -5.07 15.19
CA CYS A 250 -3.21 -4.46 14.21
C CYS A 250 -4.64 -5.01 14.37
N LEU A 251 -4.80 -6.32 14.44
CA LEU A 251 -6.11 -6.97 14.61
C LEU A 251 -6.76 -6.58 15.94
N ARG A 252 -5.99 -6.46 17.02
CA ARG A 252 -6.48 -6.01 18.33
C ARG A 252 -6.97 -4.56 18.31
N LEU A 253 -6.23 -3.67 17.65
CA LEU A 253 -6.52 -2.23 17.61
C LEU A 253 -7.62 -1.88 16.61
N PHE A 254 -7.52 -2.38 15.38
CA PHE A 254 -8.43 -2.03 14.29
C PHE A 254 -9.66 -2.94 14.23
N THR A 255 -9.58 -4.13 14.85
CA THR A 255 -10.50 -5.27 14.67
C THR A 255 -10.43 -5.86 13.25
N PRO A 256 -10.85 -7.11 13.03
CA PRO A 256 -10.90 -7.71 11.70
C PRO A 256 -11.70 -6.89 10.68
N LYS A 257 -12.65 -6.07 11.12
CA LYS A 257 -13.50 -5.22 10.27
C LYS A 257 -12.78 -4.03 9.63
N ARG A 258 -11.58 -3.68 10.11
CA ARG A 258 -10.77 -2.57 9.57
C ARG A 258 -9.33 -3.00 9.28
N CYS A 259 -9.11 -4.28 8.99
CA CYS A 259 -7.86 -4.80 8.47
C CYS A 259 -8.08 -5.42 7.09
N MET A 260 -7.17 -5.22 6.15
CA MET A 260 -7.23 -5.90 4.84
C MET A 260 -5.86 -6.45 4.44
N PHE A 261 -5.84 -7.59 3.77
CA PHE A 261 -4.61 -8.19 3.24
C PHE A 261 -4.06 -7.38 2.06
N GLY A 262 -2.75 -7.20 2.00
CA GLY A 262 -2.03 -6.72 0.82
C GLY A 262 -0.68 -7.43 0.70
N SER A 263 -0.26 -7.77 -0.51
CA SER A 263 0.96 -8.56 -0.71
C SER A 263 2.24 -7.73 -0.71
N ASN A 264 2.15 -6.47 -1.14
CA ASN A 264 3.30 -5.62 -1.49
C ASN A 264 4.19 -6.24 -2.59
N PHE A 265 3.64 -7.12 -3.43
CA PHE A 265 4.38 -7.73 -4.52
C PHE A 265 4.65 -6.73 -5.65
N PRO A 266 5.81 -6.80 -6.33
CA PRO A 266 6.89 -7.77 -6.14
C PRO A 266 7.96 -7.30 -5.14
N VAL A 267 7.76 -6.23 -4.38
CA VAL A 267 8.77 -5.76 -3.42
C VAL A 267 9.05 -6.85 -2.38
N ASP A 268 8.00 -7.41 -1.78
CA ASP A 268 8.13 -8.49 -0.79
C ASP A 268 8.62 -9.81 -1.44
N LYS A 269 8.46 -9.99 -2.77
CA LYS A 269 8.97 -11.14 -3.54
C LYS A 269 10.49 -11.32 -3.42
N LEU A 270 11.22 -10.27 -3.05
CA LEU A 270 12.66 -10.36 -2.81
C LEU A 270 13.02 -11.44 -1.80
N ASN A 271 12.18 -11.63 -0.78
CA ASN A 271 12.48 -12.48 0.38
C ASN A 271 11.40 -13.53 0.70
N ILE A 272 10.16 -13.39 0.21
CA ILE A 272 9.07 -14.35 0.46
C ILE A 272 8.31 -14.70 -0.83
N THR A 273 7.80 -15.93 -0.96
CA THR A 273 6.85 -16.25 -2.03
C THR A 273 5.43 -15.78 -1.67
N TYR A 274 4.57 -15.59 -2.68
CA TYR A 274 3.20 -15.13 -2.43
C TYR A 274 2.41 -16.15 -1.59
N GLU A 275 2.60 -17.43 -1.86
CA GLU A 275 1.98 -18.53 -1.10
C GLU A 275 2.42 -18.54 0.37
N GLU A 276 3.73 -18.42 0.64
CA GLU A 276 4.24 -18.34 2.01
C GLU A 276 3.68 -17.11 2.75
N LEU A 277 3.62 -15.95 2.09
CA LEU A 277 3.06 -14.73 2.67
C LEU A 277 1.59 -14.89 3.06
N VAL A 278 0.77 -15.42 2.15
CA VAL A 278 -0.65 -15.68 2.44
C VAL A 278 -0.79 -16.70 3.57
N ASN A 279 -0.02 -17.79 3.53
CA ASN A 279 -0.10 -18.84 4.52
C ASN A 279 0.29 -18.35 5.92
N VAL A 280 1.37 -17.56 6.04
CA VAL A 280 1.79 -17.05 7.36
C VAL A 280 0.83 -16.00 7.91
N TYR A 281 0.26 -15.12 7.07
CA TYR A 281 -0.74 -14.14 7.53
C TYR A 281 -2.05 -14.82 7.92
N ARG A 282 -2.49 -15.82 7.16
CA ARG A 282 -3.68 -16.62 7.49
C ARG A 282 -3.47 -17.39 8.78
N ASP A 283 -2.32 -18.04 8.95
CA ASP A 283 -2.01 -18.81 10.15
C ASP A 283 -1.98 -17.95 11.41
N ILE A 284 -1.40 -16.74 11.35
CA ILE A 284 -1.45 -15.79 12.47
C ILE A 284 -2.89 -15.36 12.76
N ALA A 285 -3.67 -15.02 11.73
CA ALA A 285 -5.05 -14.58 11.92
C ALA A 285 -5.96 -15.70 12.47
N GLU A 286 -5.84 -16.92 11.94
CA GLU A 286 -6.67 -18.06 12.30
C GLU A 286 -6.25 -18.68 13.63
N ASN A 287 -4.97 -19.04 13.77
CA ASN A 287 -4.49 -19.86 14.88
C ASN A 287 -4.00 -19.02 16.07
N ASP A 288 -3.36 -17.88 15.83
CA ASP A 288 -2.83 -17.06 16.94
C ASP A 288 -3.88 -16.05 17.44
N ALA A 289 -4.63 -15.41 16.53
CA ALA A 289 -5.72 -14.50 16.89
C ALA A 289 -7.06 -15.20 17.13
N GLY A 290 -7.21 -16.47 16.72
CA GLY A 290 -8.44 -17.24 16.92
C GLY A 290 -9.62 -16.72 16.08
N LEU A 291 -9.35 -16.11 14.92
CA LEU A 291 -10.41 -15.53 14.09
C LEU A 291 -11.27 -16.61 13.45
N SER A 292 -12.57 -16.34 13.41
CA SER A 292 -13.54 -17.16 12.68
C SER A 292 -13.33 -17.08 11.17
N LYS A 293 -13.91 -18.03 10.43
CA LYS A 293 -13.91 -18.02 8.96
C LYS A 293 -14.48 -16.70 8.40
N ASP A 294 -15.56 -16.18 8.99
CA ASP A 294 -16.20 -14.94 8.53
C ASP A 294 -15.27 -13.72 8.73
N GLU A 295 -14.50 -13.69 9.83
CA GLU A 295 -13.52 -12.64 10.08
C GLU A 295 -12.31 -12.73 9.15
N LEU A 296 -11.87 -13.94 8.81
CA LEU A 296 -10.85 -14.15 7.77
C LEU A 296 -11.36 -13.64 6.42
N GLU A 297 -12.61 -13.90 6.05
CA GLU A 297 -13.18 -13.38 4.80
C GLU A 297 -13.27 -11.85 4.79
N LEU A 298 -13.46 -11.19 5.95
CA LEU A 298 -13.36 -9.73 6.03
C LEU A 298 -11.96 -9.25 5.65
N ILE A 299 -10.91 -9.83 6.25
CA ILE A 299 -9.53 -9.41 6.06
C ILE A 299 -9.03 -9.71 4.65
N PHE A 300 -9.25 -10.94 4.17
CA PHE A 300 -8.69 -11.39 2.91
C PHE A 300 -9.52 -10.97 1.70
N LYS A 301 -10.79 -10.57 1.86
CA LYS A 301 -11.68 -10.29 0.73
C LYS A 301 -12.54 -9.03 0.90
N TYR A 302 -13.48 -9.02 1.85
CA TYR A 302 -14.57 -8.05 1.82
C TYR A 302 -14.17 -6.63 2.19
N ASN A 303 -13.19 -6.44 3.09
CA ASN A 303 -12.79 -5.10 3.50
C ASN A 303 -12.15 -4.33 2.34
N ALA A 304 -11.32 -4.98 1.51
CA ALA A 304 -10.74 -4.35 0.32
C ALA A 304 -11.82 -3.97 -0.71
N ILE A 305 -12.76 -4.88 -0.98
CA ILE A 305 -13.90 -4.61 -1.89
C ILE A 305 -14.68 -3.38 -1.42
N LYS A 306 -15.02 -3.32 -0.14
CA LYS A 306 -15.78 -2.20 0.44
C LYS A 306 -14.96 -0.90 0.40
N THR A 307 -13.70 -0.95 0.84
CA THR A 307 -12.85 0.23 1.02
C THR A 307 -12.53 0.89 -0.31
N TYR A 308 -12.31 0.11 -1.37
CA TYR A 308 -11.98 0.63 -2.70
C TYR A 308 -13.16 0.66 -3.67
N ARG A 309 -14.36 0.20 -3.27
CA ARG A 309 -15.55 0.18 -4.13
C ARG A 309 -15.30 -0.62 -5.43
N LEU A 310 -14.83 -1.87 -5.26
CA LEU A 310 -14.40 -2.79 -6.34
C LEU A 310 -15.50 -3.68 -6.90
#